data_AF-F4A1C6-F1
#
_entry.id   AF-F4A1C6-F1
#
_cell.length_a   1.000
_cell.length_b   1.000
_cell.length_c   1.000
_cell.angle_alpha   90.00
_cell.angle_beta   90.00
_cell.angle_gamma   90.00
#
_symmetry.space_group_name_H-M   'P 1'
#
loop_
_entity.id
_entity.type
_entity.pdbx_description
1 polymer ?
#
loop_
_entity_poly.entity_id
_entity_poly.type
_entity_poly.pdbx_seq_one_letter_code
_entity_poly.pdbx_strand_id
1 'polypeptide(L)'
;MIQEKVKVTNGIGLQSRAAATFVQIANKFRAHVWLEINNKKVDGKSILGLMAMGVYDGSIVKITVSGDDEQEAFKHLVDFLRMPFDASMYAKMLEAMPNHNDPEEMERWRKEHPQALQDQGKHTNEETALGE
;
A
#
# COMPACT_ATOMS: atom_id res chain seq x y z
N MET A 1 7.24 -7.55 -9.56
CA MET A 1 7.86 -6.76 -8.48
C MET A 1 7.84 -5.29 -8.88
N ILE A 2 7.33 -4.41 -8.01
CA ILE A 2 7.26 -2.95 -8.20
C ILE A 2 8.13 -2.26 -7.15
N GLN A 3 8.82 -1.18 -7.53
CA GLN A 3 9.62 -0.38 -6.60
C GLN A 3 9.64 1.10 -6.98
N GLU A 4 9.41 1.98 -6.01
CA GLU A 4 9.45 3.43 -6.22
C GLU A 4 10.02 4.16 -4.99
N LYS A 5 10.61 5.34 -5.21
CA LYS A 5 10.89 6.30 -4.13
C LYS A 5 9.72 7.26 -3.98
N VAL A 6 9.07 7.23 -2.83
CA VAL A 6 7.90 8.03 -2.53
C VAL A 6 8.25 9.07 -1.48
N LYS A 7 7.97 10.34 -1.79
CA LYS A 7 7.95 11.41 -0.77
C LYS A 7 6.66 11.29 0.01
N VAL A 8 6.77 11.16 1.33
CA VAL A 8 5.61 11.11 2.23
C VAL A 8 5.04 12.52 2.37
N THR A 9 3.76 12.67 2.10
CA THR A 9 3.04 13.96 2.13
C THR A 9 1.66 13.84 2.79
N ASN A 10 1.46 12.80 3.59
CA ASN A 10 0.21 12.56 4.30
C ASN A 10 0.02 13.44 5.55
N GLY A 11 0.95 14.34 5.85
CA GLY A 11 0.90 15.30 6.93
C GLY A 11 1.33 14.75 8.30
N ILE A 12 1.47 13.43 8.46
CA ILE A 12 1.78 12.79 9.76
C ILE A 12 2.96 11.81 9.71
N GLY A 13 3.33 11.30 8.54
CA GLY A 13 4.30 10.21 8.39
C GLY A 13 3.70 8.83 8.67
N LEU A 14 4.53 7.90 9.13
CA LEU A 14 4.10 6.58 9.63
C LEU A 14 4.32 6.48 11.14
N GLN A 15 3.59 7.29 11.89
CA GLN A 15 3.66 7.34 13.35
C GLN A 15 2.31 7.04 13.99
N SER A 16 2.35 6.58 15.24
CA SER A 16 1.16 6.37 16.07
C SER A 16 0.08 5.54 15.35
N ARG A 17 -1.13 6.09 15.14
CA ARG A 17 -2.24 5.40 14.47
C ARG A 17 -1.99 5.19 12.98
N ALA A 18 -1.31 6.12 12.30
CA ALA A 18 -1.03 6.00 10.88
C ALA A 18 -0.14 4.78 10.57
N ALA A 19 0.85 4.49 11.42
CA ALA A 19 1.66 3.28 11.31
C ALA A 19 0.80 2.00 11.41
N ALA A 20 -0.10 1.94 12.39
CA ALA A 20 -0.99 0.79 12.56
C ALA A 20 -1.93 0.62 11.37
N THR A 21 -2.50 1.71 10.85
CA THR A 21 -3.36 1.69 9.66
C THR A 21 -2.60 1.24 8.42
N PHE A 22 -1.39 1.75 8.18
CA PHE A 22 -0.54 1.30 7.07
C PHE A 22 -0.27 -0.21 7.15
N VAL A 23 0.06 -0.71 8.34
CA VAL A 23 0.28 -2.15 8.57
C VAL A 23 -0.99 -2.96 8.30
N GLN A 24 -2.15 -2.47 8.72
CA GLN A 24 -3.43 -3.14 8.46
C GLN A 24 -3.71 -3.23 6.96
N ILE A 25 -3.49 -2.14 6.22
CA ILE A 25 -3.61 -2.12 4.75
C ILE A 25 -2.63 -3.12 4.13
N ALA A 26 -1.35 -3.06 4.50
CA ALA A 26 -0.33 -3.96 3.98
C ALA A 26 -0.65 -5.44 4.26
N ASN A 27 -1.25 -5.74 5.41
CA ASN A 27 -1.66 -7.10 5.78
C ASN A 27 -2.93 -7.58 5.08
N LYS A 28 -3.69 -6.73 4.36
CA LYS A 28 -4.79 -7.18 3.49
C LYS A 28 -4.28 -7.91 2.25
N PHE A 29 -3.02 -7.73 1.89
CA PHE A 29 -2.43 -8.27 0.66
C PHE A 29 -1.53 -9.47 0.94
N ARG A 30 -1.38 -10.37 -0.05
CA ARG A 30 -0.43 -11.48 -0.01
C ARG A 30 0.99 -11.01 -0.32
N ALA A 31 1.15 -10.01 -1.19
CA ALA A 31 2.43 -9.44 -1.58
C ALA A 31 3.33 -9.07 -0.39
N HIS A 32 4.63 -9.31 -0.54
CA HIS A 32 5.63 -8.81 0.40
C HIS A 32 5.82 -7.31 0.22
N VAL A 33 5.89 -6.57 1.32
CA VAL A 33 6.04 -5.12 1.33
C VAL A 33 7.30 -4.76 2.10
N TRP A 34 8.20 -4.01 1.49
CA TRP A 34 9.41 -3.53 2.13
C TRP A 34 9.50 -2.01 2.04
N LEU A 35 9.86 -1.37 3.15
CA LEU A 35 10.22 0.04 3.19
C LEU A 35 11.71 0.20 3.48
N GLU A 36 12.34 1.19 2.87
CA GLU A 36 13.75 1.49 3.09
C GLU A 36 14.04 3.00 3.14
N ILE A 37 14.81 3.40 4.16
CA ILE A 37 15.36 4.75 4.35
C ILE A 37 16.81 4.60 4.82
N ASN A 38 17.76 5.36 4.24
CA ASN A 38 19.16 5.43 4.71
C ASN A 38 19.78 4.06 5.03
N ASN A 39 19.64 3.09 4.11
CA ASN A 39 20.09 1.69 4.23
C ASN A 39 19.41 0.83 5.31
N LYS A 40 18.43 1.37 6.03
CA LYS A 40 17.57 0.59 6.93
C LYS A 40 16.37 0.08 6.14
N LYS A 41 16.24 -1.24 6.01
CA LYS A 41 15.10 -1.90 5.38
C LYS A 41 14.25 -2.61 6.43
N VAL A 42 12.93 -2.45 6.37
CA VAL A 42 11.98 -3.13 7.27
C VAL A 42 10.80 -3.71 6.50
N ASP A 43 10.17 -4.73 7.07
CA ASP A 43 8.91 -5.27 6.59
C ASP A 43 7.78 -4.26 6.85
N GLY A 44 7.09 -3.85 5.78
CA GLY A 44 5.95 -2.94 5.83
C GLY A 44 4.71 -3.52 6.52
N LYS A 45 4.68 -4.85 6.74
CA LYS A 45 3.62 -5.53 7.50
C LYS A 45 3.93 -5.63 9.01
N SER A 46 5.09 -5.14 9.47
CA SER A 46 5.50 -5.18 10.87
C SER A 46 5.43 -3.80 11.53
N ILE A 47 4.50 -3.65 12.47
CA ILE A 47 4.35 -2.41 13.25
C ILE A 47 5.64 -2.05 14.01
N LEU A 48 6.35 -3.04 14.55
CA LEU A 48 7.60 -2.82 15.27
C LEU A 48 8.70 -2.28 14.36
N GLY A 49 8.79 -2.79 13.13
CA GLY A 49 9.75 -2.32 12.13
C GLY A 49 9.50 -0.87 11.72
N LEU A 50 8.23 -0.52 11.46
CA LEU A 50 7.85 0.83 11.05
C LEU A 50 8.09 1.87 12.14
N MET A 51 7.68 1.59 13.39
CA MET A 51 7.89 2.54 14.49
C MET A 51 9.37 2.82 14.72
N ALA A 52 10.24 1.82 14.55
CA ALA A 52 11.67 1.98 14.67
C ALA A 52 12.32 2.72 13.48
N MET A 53 11.66 2.80 12.33
CA MET A 53 12.22 3.44 11.12
C MET A 53 12.20 4.96 11.18
N GLY A 54 11.26 5.57 11.92
CA GLY A 54 11.17 7.02 12.06
C GLY A 54 10.79 7.72 10.76
N VAL A 55 9.66 7.32 10.14
CA VAL A 55 9.16 7.95 8.92
C VAL A 55 8.28 9.15 9.27
N TYR A 56 8.74 10.35 8.93
CA TYR A 56 8.03 11.61 9.15
C TYR A 56 7.44 12.14 7.83
N ASP A 57 6.51 13.09 7.92
CA ASP A 57 6.09 13.87 6.76
C ASP A 57 7.31 14.52 6.07
N GLY A 58 7.33 14.49 4.73
CA GLY A 58 8.45 14.93 3.91
C GLY A 58 9.58 13.90 3.71
N SER A 59 9.58 12.78 4.43
CA SER A 59 10.59 11.72 4.25
C SER A 59 10.52 11.12 2.84
N ILE A 60 11.67 10.72 2.29
CA ILE A 60 11.72 9.93 1.05
C ILE A 60 11.91 8.47 1.43
N VAL A 61 10.93 7.63 1.13
CA VAL A 61 10.94 6.19 1.42
C VAL A 61 10.99 5.42 0.11
N LYS A 62 11.89 4.45 0.01
CA LYS A 62 11.83 3.47 -1.06
C LYS A 62 10.86 2.36 -0.65
N ILE A 63 9.77 2.23 -1.37
CA ILE A 63 8.80 1.14 -1.19
C ILE A 63 9.03 0.09 -2.27
N THR A 64 9.06 -1.17 -1.87
CA THR A 64 9.16 -2.33 -2.77
C THR A 64 8.01 -3.28 -2.45
N VAL A 65 7.24 -3.66 -3.47
CA VAL A 65 6.11 -4.59 -3.32
C VAL A 65 6.28 -5.74 -4.33
N SER A 66 6.10 -6.97 -3.87
CA SER A 66 6.29 -8.16 -4.71
C SER A 66 5.31 -9.27 -4.36
N GLY A 67 4.56 -9.75 -5.36
CA GLY A 67 3.59 -10.82 -5.23
C GLY A 67 2.47 -10.71 -6.27
N ASP A 68 1.52 -11.64 -6.27
CA ASP A 68 0.44 -11.72 -7.27
C ASP A 68 -0.50 -10.50 -7.26
N ASP A 69 -0.62 -9.83 -6.11
CA ASP A 69 -1.45 -8.65 -5.88
C ASP A 69 -0.62 -7.39 -5.67
N GLU A 70 0.62 -7.37 -6.19
CA GLU A 70 1.57 -6.28 -5.98
C GLU A 70 1.09 -4.93 -6.54
N GLN A 71 0.35 -4.91 -7.65
CA GLN A 71 -0.16 -3.68 -8.27
C GLN A 71 -1.17 -2.98 -7.36
N GLU A 72 -2.14 -3.74 -6.84
CA GLU A 72 -3.19 -3.23 -5.97
C GLU A 72 -2.61 -2.83 -4.61
N ALA A 73 -1.78 -3.69 -4.02
CA ALA A 73 -1.07 -3.41 -2.78
C ALA A 73 -0.22 -2.13 -2.90
N PHE A 74 0.56 -2.01 -3.97
CA PHE A 74 1.40 -0.84 -4.22
C PHE A 74 0.58 0.44 -4.30
N LYS A 75 -0.52 0.44 -5.08
CA LYS A 75 -1.41 1.60 -5.20
C LYS A 75 -1.92 2.07 -3.85
N HIS A 76 -2.55 1.18 -3.07
CA HIS A 76 -3.09 1.54 -1.74
C HIS A 76 -2.02 2.06 -0.78
N LEU A 77 -0.83 1.47 -0.80
CA LEU A 77 0.25 1.87 0.10
C LEU A 77 0.89 3.19 -0.31
N VAL A 78 1.07 3.45 -1.61
CA VAL A 78 1.58 4.74 -2.11
C VAL A 78 0.57 5.85 -1.89
N ASP A 79 -0.72 5.60 -2.13
CA ASP A 79 -1.79 6.55 -1.83
C ASP A 79 -1.81 6.90 -0.34
N PHE A 80 -1.64 5.91 0.54
CA PHE A 80 -1.53 6.14 1.99
C PHE A 80 -0.38 7.09 2.36
N LEU A 81 0.77 6.96 1.67
CA LEU A 81 1.95 7.80 1.93
C LEU A 81 1.78 9.22 1.38
N ARG A 82 0.94 9.42 0.36
CA ARG A 82 0.79 10.71 -0.34
C ARG A 82 -0.42 11.52 0.11
N MET A 83 -1.53 10.86 0.47
CA MET A 83 -2.80 11.53 0.78
C MET A 83 -2.90 11.89 2.27
N PRO A 84 -3.51 13.05 2.63
CA PRO A 84 -3.71 13.43 4.01
C PRO A 84 -4.34 12.31 4.86
N PHE A 85 -3.75 12.04 6.02
CA PHE A 85 -4.24 10.96 6.88
C PHE A 85 -5.56 11.33 7.57
N ASP A 86 -6.62 10.58 7.27
CA ASP A 86 -7.90 10.61 8.00
C ASP A 86 -8.23 9.21 8.53
N ALA A 87 -8.19 9.05 9.86
CA ALA A 87 -8.42 7.77 10.51
C ALA A 87 -9.83 7.21 10.25
N SER A 88 -10.85 8.07 10.13
CA SER A 88 -12.24 7.65 9.92
C SER A 88 -12.46 7.17 8.49
N MET A 89 -11.81 7.80 7.52
CA MET A 89 -11.81 7.39 6.12
C MET A 89 -11.15 6.03 5.96
N TYR A 90 -9.94 5.85 6.51
CA TYR A 90 -9.21 4.59 6.39
C TYR A 90 -9.89 3.43 7.14
N ALA A 91 -10.57 3.68 8.26
CA ALA A 91 -11.35 2.65 8.95
C ALA A 91 -12.45 2.07 8.03
N LYS A 92 -13.24 2.94 7.39
CA LYS A 92 -14.27 2.53 6.43
C LYS A 92 -13.67 1.81 5.22
N MET A 93 -12.54 2.29 4.71
CA MET A 93 -11.84 1.64 3.61
C MET A 93 -11.42 0.22 3.99
N LEU A 94 -10.80 0.03 5.16
CA LEU A 94 -10.34 -1.29 5.63
C LEU A 94 -11.47 -2.29 5.84
N GLU A 95 -12.65 -1.82 6.23
CA GLU A 95 -13.87 -2.65 6.33
C GLU A 95 -14.38 -3.09 4.95
N ALA A 96 -14.25 -2.24 3.93
CA ALA A 96 -14.70 -2.53 2.56
C ALA A 96 -13.66 -3.32 1.73
N MET A 97 -12.39 -3.31 2.12
CA MET A 97 -11.32 -4.02 1.42
C MET A 97 -11.35 -5.52 1.70
N PRO A 98 -11.32 -6.37 0.65
CA PRO A 98 -11.23 -7.80 0.84
C PRO A 98 -9.87 -8.20 1.43
N ASN A 99 -9.83 -9.29 2.17
CA ASN A 99 -8.59 -9.89 2.61
C ASN A 99 -8.05 -10.85 1.55
N HIS A 100 -7.00 -10.46 0.84
CA HIS A 100 -6.39 -11.29 -0.20
C HIS A 100 -5.72 -12.56 0.34
N ASN A 101 -5.48 -12.62 1.65
CA ASN A 101 -4.99 -13.83 2.30
C ASN A 101 -6.09 -14.87 2.54
N ASP A 102 -7.36 -14.53 2.30
CA ASP A 102 -8.51 -15.43 2.35
C ASP A 102 -9.06 -15.69 0.92
N PRO A 103 -8.77 -16.86 0.33
CA PRO A 103 -9.22 -17.19 -1.02
C PRO A 103 -10.75 -17.23 -1.17
N GLU A 104 -11.48 -17.64 -0.12
CA GLU A 104 -12.94 -17.74 -0.17
C GLU A 104 -13.56 -16.34 -0.14
N GLU A 105 -13.05 -15.46 0.72
CA GLU A 105 -13.46 -14.05 0.75
C GLU A 105 -13.21 -13.37 -0.59
N MET A 106 -12.03 -13.57 -1.20
CA MET A 106 -11.70 -13.01 -2.51
C MET A 106 -12.64 -13.48 -3.61
N GLU A 107 -13.00 -14.76 -3.61
CA GLU A 107 -13.93 -15.33 -4.59
C GLU A 107 -15.33 -14.74 -4.45
N ARG A 108 -15.83 -14.56 -3.21
CA ARG A 108 -17.11 -13.86 -2.98
C ARG A 108 -17.03 -12.40 -3.42
N TRP A 109 -15.97 -11.70 -3.03
CA TRP A 109 -15.80 -10.28 -3.34
C TRP A 109 -15.77 -10.03 -4.85
N ARG A 110 -15.08 -10.88 -5.62
CA ARG A 110 -15.04 -10.80 -7.10
C ARG A 110 -16.41 -10.98 -7.74
N LYS A 111 -17.27 -11.85 -7.19
CA LYS A 111 -18.64 -12.05 -7.67
C LYS A 111 -19.53 -10.84 -7.40
N GLU A 112 -19.36 -10.21 -6.23
CA GLU A 112 -20.12 -9.04 -5.81
C GLU A 112 -19.64 -7.75 -6.52
N HIS A 113 -18.36 -7.70 -6.93
CA HIS A 113 -17.72 -6.52 -7.52
C HIS A 113 -17.13 -6.79 -8.92
N PRO A 114 -17.93 -7.19 -9.92
CA PRO A 114 -17.42 -7.59 -11.24
C PRO A 114 -16.74 -6.45 -12.01
N GLN A 115 -17.06 -5.19 -11.70
CA GLN A 115 -16.46 -4.02 -12.36
C GLN A 115 -15.02 -3.73 -11.92
N ALA A 116 -14.64 -4.10 -10.68
CA ALA A 116 -13.29 -3.83 -10.16
C ALA A 116 -12.19 -4.57 -10.95
N LEU A 117 -12.52 -5.74 -11.49
CA LEU A 117 -11.64 -6.54 -12.36
C LEU A 117 -11.36 -5.84 -13.71
N GLN A 118 -12.24 -4.96 -14.18
CA GLN A 118 -12.08 -4.27 -15.47
C GLN A 118 -11.14 -3.07 -15.39
N ASP A 119 -11.03 -2.42 -14.23
CA ASP A 119 -10.16 -1.26 -14.04
C ASP A 119 -8.70 -1.62 -13.73
N GLN A 120 -8.43 -2.82 -13.21
CA GLN A 120 -7.05 -3.31 -13.01
C GLN A 120 -6.28 -3.50 -14.34
N GLY A 121 -6.98 -3.71 -15.46
CA GLY A 121 -6.38 -3.89 -16.78
C GLY A 121 -6.12 -2.60 -17.57
N LYS A 122 -6.52 -1.42 -17.07
CA LYS A 122 -6.35 -0.15 -17.79
C LYS A 122 -5.05 0.59 -17.49
N HIS A 123 -4.42 0.31 -16.35
CA HIS A 123 -3.19 1.01 -15.94
C HIS A 123 -1.89 0.43 -16.53
N THR A 124 -1.95 -0.64 -17.32
CA THR A 124 -0.75 -1.28 -17.90
C THR A 124 -0.24 -0.67 -19.21
N ASN A 125 -0.96 0.28 -19.83
CA ASN A 125 -0.64 0.74 -21.19
C ASN A 125 -0.24 2.22 -21.37
N GLU A 126 -0.15 3.04 -20.31
CA GLU A 126 0.10 4.50 -20.50
C GLU A 126 1.48 5.01 -20.05
N GLU A 127 2.35 4.19 -19.44
CA GLU A 127 3.69 4.65 -18.95
C GLU A 127 4.90 4.14 -19.76
N THR A 128 4.72 3.63 -20.98
CA THR A 128 5.86 3.27 -21.88
C THR A 128 6.02 4.21 -23.08
N ALA A 129 5.55 5.46 -22.99
CA ALA A 129 5.57 6.40 -24.12
C ALA A 129 6.19 7.77 -23.83
N LEU A 130 7.17 7.87 -22.92
CA LEU A 130 8.03 9.06 -22.79
C LEU A 130 9.47 8.63 -22.46
N GLY A 131 10.20 8.26 -23.50
CA GLY A 131 11.58 7.81 -23.41
C GLY A 131 12.21 7.58 -24.79
N GLU A 132 12.03 8.52 -25.70
CA GLU A 132 12.91 8.75 -26.86
C GLU A 132 13.27 10.24 -26.92
#